data_AF-A0A920JPF9-F1
#
_entry.id   AF-A0A920JPF9-F1
#
_cell.length_a   1.000
_cell.length_b   1.000
_cell.length_c   1.000
_cell.angle_alpha   90.00
_cell.angle_beta   90.00
_cell.angle_gamma   90.00
#
_symmetry.space_group_name_H-M   'P 1'
#
loop_
_entity.id
_entity.type
_entity.pdbx_description
1 polymer ?
#
loop_
_entity_poly.entity_id
_entity_poly.type
_entity_poly.pdbx_seq_one_letter_code
_entity_poly.pdbx_strand_id
1 'polypeptide(L)' 'MNFVNPWLSLFSFVYFIAAGFLSFLGSKYLVLYYLEKVNSKILRTIEPLVGVISFCSFFGIFLIILYNILT' A
#
# COMPACT_ATOMS: atom_id res chain seq x y z
N MET A 1 7.03 -12.05 30.96
CA MET A 1 7.20 -11.30 29.70
C MET A 1 7.24 -12.34 28.60
N ASN A 2 6.17 -12.48 27.81
CA ASN A 2 6.18 -13.39 26.67
C ASN A 2 7.19 -12.81 25.67
N PHE A 3 8.33 -13.46 25.50
CA PHE A 3 9.30 -13.05 24.49
C PHE A 3 8.62 -13.21 23.13
N VAL A 4 8.28 -12.09 22.50
CA VAL A 4 7.81 -12.07 21.12
C VAL A 4 8.89 -12.74 20.29
N ASN A 5 8.51 -13.76 19.52
CA ASN A 5 9.46 -14.52 18.73
C ASN A 5 10.24 -13.54 17.80
N PRO A 6 11.57 -13.38 17.97
CA PRO A 6 12.34 -12.39 17.22
C PRO A 6 12.29 -12.65 15.71
N TRP A 7 12.12 -13.91 15.31
CA TRP A 7 11.92 -14.29 13.91
C TRP A 7 10.64 -13.71 13.33
N LEU A 8 9.54 -13.71 14.10
CA LEU A 8 8.24 -13.15 13.66
C LEU A 8 8.34 -11.64 13.39
N SER A 9 9.06 -10.92 14.25
CA SER A 9 9.33 -9.49 14.07
C SER A 9 10.14 -9.23 12.80
N LEU A 10 11.17 -10.04 12.55
CA LEU A 10 12.03 -9.92 11.38
C LEU A 10 11.27 -10.24 10.08
N PHE A 11 10.41 -11.27 10.07
CA PHE A 11 9.54 -11.55 8.94
C PHE A 11 8.50 -10.45 8.71
N SER A 12 7.93 -9.89 9.77
CA SER A 12 6.99 -8.75 9.67
C SER A 12 7.68 -7.52 9.06
N PHE A 13 8.94 -7.26 9.44
CA PHE A 13 9.72 -6.18 8.86
C PHE A 13 9.93 -6.35 7.35
N VAL A 14 10.37 -7.53 6.91
CA VAL A 14 10.52 -7.85 5.48
C VAL A 14 9.18 -7.73 4.76
N TYR A 15 8.11 -8.21 5.38
CA TYR A 15 6.75 -8.09 4.85
C TYR A 15 6.34 -6.63 4.63
N PHE A 16 6.57 -5.74 5.59
CA PHE A 16 6.21 -4.32 5.44
C PHE A 16 6.94 -3.66 4.27
N ILE A 17 8.21 -3.99 4.05
CA ILE A 17 8.98 -3.47 2.92
C ILE A 17 8.39 -3.98 1.60
N ALA A 18 8.15 -5.29 1.50
CA ALA A 18 7.58 -5.90 0.29
C ALA A 18 6.16 -5.38 0.01
N ALA A 19 5.30 -5.33 1.02
CA ALA A 19 3.95 -4.78 0.94
C ALA A 19 3.96 -3.30 0.54
N GLY A 20 4.86 -2.51 1.10
CA GLY A 20 5.03 -1.09 0.75
C GLY A 20 5.42 -0.93 -0.72
N PHE A 21 6.39 -1.72 -1.20
CA PHE A 21 6.81 -1.70 -2.59
C PHE A 21 5.69 -2.11 -3.56
N LEU A 22 4.97 -3.20 -3.27
CA LEU A 22 3.84 -3.65 -4.08
C LEU A 22 2.68 -2.64 -4.07
N SER A 23 2.40 -2.05 -2.92
CA SER A 23 1.36 -1.01 -2.79
C SER A 23 1.71 0.24 -3.58
N PHE A 24 3.00 0.61 -3.62
CA PHE A 24 3.48 1.71 -4.44
C PHE A 24 3.30 1.42 -5.94
N LEU A 25 3.67 0.22 -6.39
CA LEU A 25 3.48 -0.19 -7.79
C LEU A 25 2.00 -0.20 -8.19
N GLY A 26 1.13 -0.75 -7.33
CA GLY A 26 -0.32 -0.76 -7.55
C GLY A 26 -0.91 0.64 -7.57
N SER A 27 -0.50 1.50 -6.64
CA SER A 27 -0.93 2.91 -6.60
C SER A 27 -0.50 3.67 -7.84
N LYS A 28 0.76 3.54 -8.26
CA LYS A 28 1.26 4.15 -9.49
C LYS A 28 0.44 3.75 -10.72
N TYR A 29 0.09 2.48 -10.84
CA TYR A 29 -0.74 1.98 -11.93
C TYR A 29 -2.14 2.63 -11.93
N LEU A 30 -2.81 2.70 -10.77
CA LEU A 30 -4.12 3.35 -10.66
C LEU A 30 -4.06 4.85 -10.92
N VAL A 31 -3.00 5.52 -10.50
CA VAL A 31 -2.78 6.95 -10.80
C VAL A 31 -2.62 7.19 -12.30
N LEU A 32 -1.82 6.36 -12.99
CA LEU A 32 -1.65 6.48 -14.45
C LEU A 32 -2.98 6.23 -15.17
N TYR A 33 -3.72 5.20 -14.79
CA TYR A 33 -5.04 4.91 -15.33
C TYR A 33 -6.04 6.06 -15.10
N TYR A 34 -6.00 6.69 -13.92
CA TYR A 34 -6.79 7.87 -13.61
C TYR A 34 -6.44 9.05 -14.52
N LEU A 35 -5.14 9.34 -14.69
CA LEU A 35 -4.66 10.43 -15.54
C LEU A 35 -5.01 10.25 -17.01
N GLU A 36 -5.00 9.02 -17.53
CA GLU A 36 -5.42 8.71 -18.90
C GLU A 36 -6.91 9.02 -19.15
N LYS A 37 -7.76 8.83 -18.13
CA LYS A 37 -9.20 9.10 -18.23
C LYS A 37 -9.58 10.55 -18.03
N VAL A 38 -8.70 11.35 -17.43
CA VAL A 38 -9.01 12.71 -17.00
C VAL A 38 -8.38 13.74 -17.94
N ASN A 39 -9.23 14.43 -18.70
CA ASN A 39 -8.79 15.52 -19.59
C ASN A 39 -8.80 16.92 -18.94
N SER A 40 -9.42 17.09 -17.77
CA SER A 40 -9.54 18.40 -17.11
C SER A 40 -8.30 18.74 -16.28
N LYS A 41 -7.81 19.97 -16.41
CA LYS A 41 -6.66 20.51 -15.65
C LYS A 41 -6.92 20.50 -14.13
N ILE A 42 -8.17 20.72 -13.70
CA ILE A 42 -8.55 20.74 -12.28
C ILE A 42 -8.54 19.32 -11.69
N LEU A 43 -9.09 18.35 -12.44
CA LEU A 43 -9.14 16.97 -11.98
C LEU A 43 -7.74 16.34 -11.92
N ARG A 44 -6.82 16.72 -12.83
CA ARG A 44 -5.41 16.29 -12.72
C ARG A 44 -4.74 16.76 -11.42
N THR A 45 -5.14 17.89 -10.83
CA THR A 45 -4.62 18.34 -9.53
C THR A 45 -4.97 17.40 -8.37
N ILE A 46 -5.98 16.53 -8.54
CA ILE A 46 -6.40 15.54 -7.53
C ILE A 46 -5.53 14.26 -7.59
N GLU A 47 -4.69 14.11 -8.62
CA GLU A 47 -3.72 13.01 -8.78
C GLU A 47 -3.01 12.58 -7.48
N PRO A 48 -2.36 13.49 -6.71
CA PRO A 48 -1.68 13.10 -5.46
C PRO A 48 -2.65 12.48 -4.44
N LEU A 49 -3.89 12.97 -4.38
CA LEU A 49 -4.91 12.42 -3.48
C LEU A 49 -5.30 11.00 -3.91
N VAL A 50 -5.48 10.77 -5.22
CA VAL A 50 -5.75 9.43 -5.77
C VAL A 50 -4.60 8.47 -5.45
N GLY A 51 -3.35 8.94 -5.58
CA GLY A 51 -2.17 8.16 -5.24
C GLY A 51 -2.10 7.78 -3.76
N VAL A 52 -2.36 8.72 -2.85
CA VAL A 52 -2.37 8.47 -1.40
C VAL A 52 -3.49 7.51 -1.01
N ILE A 53 -4.71 7.74 -1.48
CA ILE A 53 -5.86 6.88 -1.18
C ILE A 53 -5.61 5.47 -1.70
N SER A 54 -5.12 5.35 -2.93
CA SER A 54 -4.81 4.07 -3.54
C SER A 54 -3.69 3.34 -2.79
N PHE A 55 -2.61 4.03 -2.44
CA PHE A 55 -1.52 3.45 -1.67
C PHE A 55 -1.99 2.95 -0.30
N CYS A 56 -2.71 3.78 0.45
CA CYS A 56 -3.24 3.41 1.75
C CYS A 56 -4.20 2.22 1.66
N SER A 57 -5.02 2.15 0.61
CA SER A 57 -5.94 1.02 0.39
C SER A 57 -5.18 -0.28 0.12
N PHE A 58 -4.21 -0.27 -0.81
CA PHE A 58 -3.40 -1.45 -1.10
C PHE A 58 -2.58 -1.89 0.11
N PHE A 59 -1.91 -0.94 0.77
CA PHE A 59 -1.11 -1.24 1.95
C PHE A 59 -1.97 -1.78 3.09
N GLY A 60 -3.14 -1.18 3.31
CA GLY A 60 -4.12 -1.66 4.28
C GLY A 60 -4.57 -3.11 4.03
N ILE A 61 -4.79 -3.50 2.77
CA ILE A 61 -5.10 -4.90 2.42
C ILE A 61 -3.95 -5.83 2.82
N PHE A 62 -2.70 -5.45 2.52
CA PHE A 62 -1.54 -6.24 2.96
C PHE A 62 -1.45 -6.32 4.49
N LEU A 63 -1.75 -5.25 5.22
CA LEU A 63 -1.78 -5.29 6.69
C LEU A 63 -2.84 -6.26 7.22
N ILE A 64 -4.03 -6.30 6.61
CA ILE A 64 -5.08 -7.26 6.99
C ILE A 64 -4.63 -8.69 6.71
N ILE A 65 -3.98 -8.94 5.56
CA ILE A 65 -3.41 -10.26 5.25
C ILE A 65 -2.35 -10.65 6.29
N LEU A 66 -1.44 -9.74 6.63
CA LEU A 66 -0.42 -9.99 7.64
C LEU A 66 -1.06 -10.32 9.00
N TYR A 67 -2.07 -9.56 9.43
CA TYR A 67 -2.78 -9.81 10.67
C TYR A 67 -3.37 -11.23 10.73
N ASN A 68 -3.98 -11.69 9.65
CA ASN A 68 -4.54 -13.05 9.55
C ASN A 68 -3.47 -14.15 9.49
N ILE A 69 -2.23 -13.83 9.10
CA ILE A 69 -1.11 -14.78 9.12
C ILE A 69 -0.51 -14.86 10.54
N LEU A 70 -0.52 -13.75 11.27
CA LEU A 70 0.07 -13.66 12.61
C LEU A 70 -0.88 -14.11 13.74
N THR A 71 -2.19 -14.13 13.48
CA THR A 71 -3.24 -14.54 14.43
C THR A 71 -3.62 -15.99 14.20
#